data_AF-A0A7C8Z3H6-F1
#
_entry.id   AF-A0A7C8Z3H6-F1
#
_cell.length_a   1.000
_cell.length_b   1.000
_cell.length_c   1.000
_cell.angle_alpha   90.00
_cell.angle_beta   90.00
_cell.angle_gamma   90.00
#
_symmetry.space_group_name_H-M   'P 1'
#
loop_
_entity.id
_entity.type
_entity.pdbx_description
1 polymer ?
#
loop_
_entity_poly.entity_id
_entity_poly.type
_entity_poly.pdbx_seq_one_letter_code
_entity_poly.pdbx_strand_id
1 'polypeptide(L)'
;DLLKFSELLDSHFTNRWLSVKKKKKKKLEAKDHNSSGDGVVKKLGSSLDTIHEDMETFAGTSEDSNTAEWAHQHLPLPSYWLLSPISTIDDSTSTDMPNSLAGLSLAHPSESMEVVKAGLFLLLGIEAISSKLLEEDVAVVRSIPLTWKLHSLSVALLRGMGILEDERSREVFEALQGLYCQNLDEIWFGGNRATICKVQTSPGPDKCRFGCLRFQTEIHESYPTFVETLVEQFAAISYGDLIYARQIAVYLHRQVEPSVRLATWSALFNARVLELLPRLGDCLSKAEGYLEPVEEDDRILEAYVKAWVSGSLDKAAARGSMTYIIALHHLSSFMFKNHGGERLLLRNKLAKSLLRDYSRKQLHERMMLDLIQYNYSPAVEMCERNTTQLQMDHLEQRFELLKEACEGNSQLLSVVAKLRSSLKAV
;
A
#
# COMPACT_ATOMS: atom_id res chain seq x y z
N ASP A 1 8.47 -32.44 -5.62
CA ASP A 1 8.07 -31.02 -5.57
C ASP A 1 9.02 -30.12 -6.33
N LEU A 2 10.30 -30.04 -5.95
CA LEU A 2 11.28 -29.16 -6.63
C LEU A 2 11.44 -29.43 -8.13
N LEU A 3 11.52 -30.71 -8.53
CA LEU A 3 11.54 -31.11 -9.96
C LEU A 3 10.24 -30.73 -10.69
N LYS A 4 9.09 -30.91 -10.04
CA LYS A 4 7.77 -30.56 -10.59
C LYS A 4 7.64 -29.04 -10.78
N PHE A 5 8.08 -28.24 -9.81
CA PHE A 5 8.12 -26.79 -9.94
C PHE A 5 9.11 -26.35 -11.02
N SER A 6 10.27 -26.99 -11.12
CA SER A 6 11.23 -26.71 -12.20
C SER A 6 10.61 -26.96 -13.58
N GLU A 7 9.96 -28.10 -13.79
CA GLU A 7 9.30 -28.44 -15.06
C GLU A 7 8.16 -27.47 -15.39
N LEU A 8 7.34 -27.09 -14.39
CA LEU A 8 6.25 -26.13 -14.56
C LEU A 8 6.77 -24.75 -14.94
N LEU A 9 7.80 -24.26 -14.24
CA LEU A 9 8.38 -22.96 -14.52
C LEU A 9 9.08 -22.95 -15.89
N ASP A 10 9.86 -23.98 -16.20
CA ASP A 10 10.56 -24.12 -17.48
C ASP A 10 9.59 -24.14 -18.67
N SER A 11 8.51 -24.93 -18.54
CA SER A 11 7.43 -24.97 -19.53
C SER A 11 6.75 -23.61 -19.70
N HIS A 12 6.42 -22.93 -18.59
CA HIS A 12 5.83 -21.60 -18.65
C HIS A 12 6.78 -20.59 -19.32
N PHE A 13 8.08 -20.64 -19.00
CA PHE A 13 9.08 -19.74 -19.57
C PHE A 13 9.31 -19.92 -21.05
N THR A 14 9.47 -21.17 -21.48
CA THR A 14 9.72 -21.50 -22.87
C THR A 14 8.53 -21.11 -23.74
N ASN A 15 7.32 -21.41 -23.27
CA ASN A 15 6.11 -21.15 -24.04
C ASN A 15 5.72 -19.67 -24.08
N ARG A 16 5.95 -18.92 -23.00
CA ARG A 16 5.50 -17.53 -22.89
C ARG A 16 6.56 -16.52 -23.31
N TRP A 17 7.73 -16.58 -22.69
CA TRP A 17 8.73 -15.52 -22.74
C TRP A 17 9.74 -15.72 -23.88
N LEU A 18 10.05 -16.97 -24.18
CA LEU A 18 11.00 -17.36 -25.22
C LEU A 18 10.31 -17.66 -26.57
N SER A 19 8.98 -17.54 -26.64
CA SER A 19 8.27 -17.66 -27.91
C SER A 19 8.44 -16.39 -28.76
N VAL A 20 8.76 -16.57 -30.04
CA VAL A 20 8.96 -15.45 -30.98
C VAL A 20 7.63 -14.70 -31.18
N LYS A 21 7.63 -13.37 -30.97
CA LYS A 21 6.52 -12.47 -31.31
C LYS A 21 6.06 -12.74 -32.75
N LYS A 22 4.92 -13.43 -32.95
CA LYS A 22 4.35 -13.60 -34.29
C LYS A 22 3.85 -12.24 -34.77
N LYS A 23 4.57 -11.58 -35.68
CA LYS A 23 4.08 -10.40 -36.41
C LYS A 23 2.70 -10.74 -36.96
N LYS A 24 1.64 -10.07 -36.47
CA LYS A 24 0.32 -10.13 -37.09
C LYS A 24 0.53 -9.72 -38.56
N LYS A 25 0.38 -10.67 -39.49
CA LYS A 25 0.34 -10.37 -40.92
C LYS A 25 -0.78 -9.33 -41.09
N LYS A 26 -0.43 -8.08 -41.40
CA LYS A 26 -1.36 -7.13 -42.00
C LYS A 26 -1.93 -7.86 -43.22
N LYS A 27 -3.21 -8.23 -43.16
CA LYS A 27 -3.94 -8.57 -44.37
C LYS A 27 -3.85 -7.35 -45.29
N LEU A 28 -3.05 -7.46 -46.34
CA LEU A 28 -3.23 -6.63 -47.52
C LEU A 28 -4.60 -7.00 -48.08
N GLU A 29 -5.61 -6.19 -47.79
CA GLU A 29 -6.78 -6.08 -48.65
C GLU A 29 -6.77 -4.65 -49.19
N ALA A 30 -6.48 -4.56 -50.48
CA ALA A 30 -6.52 -3.33 -51.25
C ALA A 30 -7.95 -2.76 -51.26
N LYS A 31 -8.07 -1.47 -50.93
CA LYS A 31 -9.06 -0.57 -51.56
C LYS A 31 -8.71 0.89 -51.28
N ASP A 32 -8.50 1.62 -52.36
CA ASP A 32 -8.40 3.07 -52.42
C ASP A 32 -9.65 3.76 -51.87
N HIS A 33 -9.47 4.78 -51.03
CA HIS A 33 -9.81 6.18 -51.32
C HIS A 33 -9.86 7.06 -50.05
N ASN A 34 -9.21 8.24 -50.17
CA ASN A 34 -9.27 9.47 -49.39
C ASN A 34 -10.33 9.60 -48.26
N SER A 35 -9.87 10.01 -47.07
CA SER A 35 -10.31 11.27 -46.44
C SER A 35 -9.49 11.61 -45.19
N SER A 36 -9.21 12.89 -45.06
CA SER A 36 -8.63 13.60 -43.92
C SER A 36 -9.45 13.44 -42.63
N GLY A 37 -8.78 13.32 -41.49
CA GLY A 37 -9.41 13.44 -40.17
C GLY A 37 -8.40 13.32 -39.04
N ASP A 38 -8.15 14.44 -38.38
CA ASP A 38 -7.43 14.59 -37.11
C ASP A 38 -8.02 13.66 -36.04
N GLY A 39 -7.17 13.00 -35.25
CA GLY A 39 -7.58 11.89 -34.39
C GLY A 39 -6.59 11.64 -33.26
N VAL A 40 -6.79 12.39 -32.17
CA VAL A 40 -6.23 12.22 -30.82
C VAL A 40 -5.91 10.75 -30.50
N VAL A 41 -4.63 10.44 -30.35
CA VAL A 41 -4.15 9.14 -29.86
C VAL A 41 -4.46 9.05 -28.36
N LYS A 42 -5.61 8.47 -28.02
CA LYS A 42 -5.88 7.94 -26.68
C LYS A 42 -5.00 6.70 -26.47
N LYS A 43 -3.88 6.86 -25.75
CA LYS A 43 -3.05 5.74 -25.32
C LYS A 43 -3.66 5.15 -24.04
N LEU A 44 -4.67 4.30 -24.23
CA LEU A 44 -5.18 3.38 -23.20
C LEU A 44 -4.48 2.03 -23.43
N GLY A 45 -3.64 1.61 -22.50
CA GLY A 45 -2.96 0.32 -22.60
C GLY A 45 -1.94 0.13 -21.49
N SER A 46 -2.39 -0.55 -20.43
CA SER A 46 -1.61 -1.02 -19.29
C SER A 46 -0.67 -2.17 -19.67
N SER A 47 0.35 -1.89 -20.49
CA SER A 47 1.50 -2.77 -20.69
C SER A 47 2.70 -2.07 -20.09
N LEU A 48 3.33 -2.68 -19.08
CA LEU A 48 4.61 -2.20 -18.56
C LEU A 48 5.63 -2.18 -19.72
N ASP A 49 6.44 -1.12 -19.75
CA ASP A 49 7.36 -0.82 -20.85
C ASP A 49 8.28 -2.01 -21.15
N THR A 50 8.01 -2.73 -22.24
CA THR A 50 9.05 -3.42 -22.99
C THR A 50 9.91 -2.38 -23.68
N ILE A 51 11.19 -2.69 -23.90
CA ILE A 51 12.17 -1.81 -24.58
C ILE A 51 11.50 -1.10 -25.77
N HIS A 52 11.58 0.24 -25.80
CA HIS A 52 11.00 1.05 -26.86
C HIS A 52 11.68 0.68 -28.19
N GLU A 53 10.92 0.06 -29.11
CA GLU A 53 11.42 -0.38 -30.43
C GLU A 53 11.70 0.80 -31.39
N ASP A 54 11.41 2.05 -30.98
CA ASP A 54 11.57 3.25 -31.82
C ASP A 54 12.79 4.10 -31.38
N MET A 55 13.98 3.51 -31.37
CA MET A 55 15.21 4.28 -31.59
C MET A 55 15.57 4.08 -33.05
N GLU A 56 15.22 5.08 -33.88
CA GLU A 56 15.70 5.14 -35.25
C GLU A 56 17.21 4.91 -35.25
N THR A 57 17.60 3.85 -35.95
CA THR A 57 18.97 3.43 -36.26
C THR A 57 19.81 4.63 -36.72
N PHE A 58 20.44 5.33 -35.78
CA PHE A 58 21.62 6.12 -36.09
C PHE A 58 22.77 5.12 -36.22
N ALA A 59 23.01 4.73 -37.48
CA ALA A 59 24.12 3.89 -37.88
C ALA A 59 25.42 4.41 -37.26
N GLY A 60 26.06 3.58 -36.44
CA GLY A 60 27.46 3.80 -36.08
C GLY A 60 27.80 3.65 -34.61
N THR A 61 27.45 2.54 -33.97
CA THR A 61 28.28 1.96 -32.90
C THR A 61 27.89 0.49 -32.76
N SER A 62 28.90 -0.39 -32.83
CA SER A 62 28.88 -1.81 -32.52
C SER A 62 27.68 -2.25 -31.68
N GLU A 63 26.61 -2.71 -32.34
CA GLU A 63 25.46 -3.31 -31.70
C GLU A 63 25.91 -4.61 -31.03
N ASP A 64 25.86 -4.66 -29.70
CA ASP A 64 25.92 -5.92 -28.98
C ASP A 64 24.74 -6.79 -29.42
N SER A 65 25.03 -7.86 -30.18
CA SER A 65 24.08 -8.84 -30.72
C SER A 65 22.93 -9.24 -29.79
N ASN A 66 23.16 -9.20 -28.47
CA ASN A 66 22.19 -9.63 -27.47
C ASN A 66 21.09 -8.59 -27.19
N THR A 67 21.34 -7.28 -27.29
CA THR A 67 20.29 -6.27 -27.03
C THR A 67 19.24 -6.26 -28.14
N ALA A 68 19.67 -6.47 -29.39
CA ALA A 68 18.77 -6.66 -30.52
C ALA A 68 17.92 -7.94 -30.38
N GLU A 69 18.50 -9.05 -29.91
CA GLU A 69 17.78 -10.32 -29.71
C GLU A 69 16.76 -10.23 -28.55
N TRP A 70 17.09 -9.50 -27.49
CA TRP A 70 16.20 -9.26 -26.34
C TRP A 70 15.01 -8.34 -26.66
N ALA A 71 15.18 -7.36 -27.55
CA ALA A 71 14.08 -6.47 -27.97
C ALA A 71 12.94 -7.22 -28.69
N HIS A 72 13.26 -8.33 -29.36
CA HIS A 72 12.29 -9.13 -30.11
C HIS A 72 11.57 -10.19 -29.25
N GLN A 73 11.94 -10.33 -27.98
CA GLN A 73 11.36 -11.27 -27.03
C GLN A 73 10.29 -10.57 -26.16
N HIS A 74 9.46 -11.34 -25.47
CA HIS A 74 8.46 -10.79 -24.55
C HIS A 74 9.05 -10.45 -23.17
N LEU A 75 10.33 -10.73 -22.92
CA LEU A 75 10.93 -10.69 -21.59
C LEU A 75 10.87 -9.29 -20.94
N PRO A 76 10.40 -9.19 -19.69
CA PRO A 76 10.54 -7.96 -18.92
C PRO A 76 12.02 -7.70 -18.61
N LEU A 77 12.41 -6.43 -18.49
CA LEU A 77 13.78 -6.09 -18.07
C LEU A 77 14.11 -6.74 -16.71
N PRO A 78 15.35 -7.22 -16.49
CA PRO A 78 15.80 -7.83 -15.23
C PRO A 78 15.55 -6.96 -13.98
N SER A 79 15.43 -5.65 -14.16
CA SER A 79 15.12 -4.65 -13.12
C SER A 79 13.69 -4.71 -12.59
N TYR A 80 12.75 -5.41 -13.25
CA TYR A 80 11.33 -5.47 -12.86
C TYR A 80 10.99 -6.65 -11.93
N TRP A 81 11.98 -7.06 -11.12
CA TRP A 81 12.02 -8.24 -10.23
C TRP A 81 11.83 -9.54 -11.01
N LEU A 82 12.94 -10.26 -11.20
CA LEU A 82 13.19 -11.29 -12.23
C LEU A 82 12.11 -12.38 -12.42
N LEU A 83 11.07 -12.46 -11.56
CA LEU A 83 10.00 -13.47 -11.56
C LEU A 83 8.66 -12.96 -10.98
N SER A 84 8.00 -11.95 -11.57
CA SER A 84 7.07 -11.12 -10.76
C SER A 84 5.74 -11.63 -10.16
N PRO A 85 5.08 -12.68 -10.64
CA PRO A 85 5.22 -13.97 -9.94
C PRO A 85 5.58 -15.11 -10.88
N ILE A 86 5.38 -14.92 -12.20
CA ILE A 86 6.42 -14.69 -13.23
C ILE A 86 5.72 -13.87 -14.35
N SER A 87 5.65 -12.56 -14.11
CA SER A 87 5.32 -11.44 -15.03
C SER A 87 3.90 -11.37 -15.68
N THR A 88 2.89 -11.11 -14.83
CA THR A 88 1.49 -10.70 -15.12
C THR A 88 0.64 -11.64 -16.00
N ILE A 89 0.05 -12.68 -15.40
CA ILE A 89 -0.78 -13.72 -16.04
C ILE A 89 -1.98 -13.13 -16.86
N ASP A 90 -2.22 -13.61 -18.08
CA ASP A 90 -3.24 -13.21 -19.09
C ASP A 90 -3.54 -11.71 -19.36
N ASP A 91 -3.30 -11.28 -20.62
CA ASP A 91 -3.96 -10.12 -21.25
C ASP A 91 -5.47 -10.41 -21.44
N SER A 92 -6.24 -10.42 -20.36
CA SER A 92 -7.71 -10.51 -20.44
C SER A 92 -8.42 -9.52 -19.52
N THR A 93 -8.06 -8.24 -19.63
CA THR A 93 -9.00 -7.16 -19.28
C THR A 93 -9.49 -6.50 -20.56
N SER A 94 -10.39 -7.18 -21.26
CA SER A 94 -11.49 -6.50 -21.93
C SER A 94 -12.79 -6.96 -21.26
N THR A 95 -13.21 -6.24 -20.22
CA THR A 95 -14.62 -6.17 -19.88
C THR A 95 -15.36 -5.53 -21.05
N ASP A 96 -15.90 -6.36 -21.95
CA ASP A 96 -17.22 -6.21 -22.59
C ASP A 96 -17.48 -7.42 -23.53
N MET A 97 -18.62 -8.10 -23.31
CA MET A 97 -19.18 -9.24 -24.08
C MET A 97 -19.38 -8.93 -25.60
N PRO A 98 -19.70 -9.86 -26.54
CA PRO A 98 -20.12 -11.27 -26.44
C PRO A 98 -19.41 -12.27 -27.42
N ASN A 99 -19.68 -13.57 -27.23
CA ASN A 99 -19.54 -14.70 -28.18
C ASN A 99 -19.00 -14.40 -29.60
N SER A 100 -17.73 -14.68 -29.85
CA SER A 100 -17.25 -15.52 -30.96
C SER A 100 -15.72 -15.55 -30.98
N LEU A 101 -15.16 -16.69 -31.39
CA LEU A 101 -13.72 -17.00 -31.52
C LEU A 101 -13.01 -17.45 -30.24
N ALA A 102 -13.52 -18.55 -29.69
CA ALA A 102 -12.68 -19.54 -29.03
C ALA A 102 -11.57 -19.99 -29.99
N GLY A 103 -10.32 -19.71 -29.63
CA GLY A 103 -9.17 -20.19 -30.40
C GLY A 103 -7.87 -19.54 -29.95
N LEU A 104 -7.14 -20.28 -29.10
CA LEU A 104 -5.72 -20.10 -28.73
C LEU A 104 -5.43 -19.28 -27.45
N SER A 105 -5.86 -19.80 -26.30
CA SER A 105 -4.99 -19.96 -25.11
C SER A 105 -5.73 -20.83 -24.10
N LEU A 106 -5.36 -22.09 -24.00
CA LEU A 106 -5.97 -23.08 -23.11
C LEU A 106 -5.00 -23.32 -21.95
N ALA A 107 -4.80 -22.32 -21.11
CA ALA A 107 -4.23 -22.53 -19.78
C ALA A 107 -5.40 -22.69 -18.82
N HIS A 108 -5.53 -23.85 -18.19
CA HIS A 108 -6.59 -24.05 -17.20
C HIS A 108 -6.33 -23.13 -15.99
N PRO A 109 -7.35 -22.54 -15.34
CA PRO A 109 -7.17 -21.68 -14.16
C PRO A 109 -6.34 -22.34 -13.05
N SER A 110 -6.37 -23.67 -12.96
CA SER A 110 -5.55 -24.48 -12.06
C SER A 110 -4.05 -24.46 -12.40
N GLU A 111 -3.68 -24.45 -13.67
CA GLU A 111 -2.27 -24.46 -14.11
C GLU A 111 -1.61 -23.12 -13.85
N SER A 112 -2.34 -22.01 -14.07
CA SER A 112 -1.84 -20.68 -13.74
C SER A 112 -1.58 -20.50 -12.24
N MET A 113 -2.40 -21.11 -11.38
CA MET A 113 -2.21 -21.02 -9.92
C MET A 113 -0.98 -21.80 -9.46
N GLU A 114 -0.75 -22.99 -10.02
CA GLU A 114 0.43 -23.81 -9.70
C GLU A 114 1.73 -23.13 -10.15
N VAL A 115 1.72 -22.38 -11.26
CA VAL A 115 2.86 -21.56 -11.68
C VAL A 115 3.16 -20.46 -10.67
N VAL A 116 2.14 -19.79 -10.11
CA VAL A 116 2.35 -18.76 -9.07
C VAL A 116 2.96 -19.37 -7.81
N LYS A 117 2.45 -20.52 -7.35
CA LYS A 117 3.00 -21.24 -6.19
C LYS A 117 4.48 -21.60 -6.41
N ALA A 118 4.80 -22.14 -7.59
CA ALA A 118 6.16 -22.47 -7.98
C ALA A 118 7.07 -21.22 -8.00
N GLY A 119 6.56 -20.09 -8.51
CA GLY A 119 7.26 -18.81 -8.54
C GLY A 119 7.57 -18.25 -7.16
N LEU A 120 6.59 -18.28 -6.24
CA LEU A 120 6.80 -17.88 -4.83
C LEU A 120 7.84 -18.77 -4.13
N PHE A 121 7.82 -20.08 -4.40
CA PHE A 121 8.80 -21.01 -3.85
C PHE A 121 10.22 -20.71 -4.37
N LEU A 122 10.37 -20.49 -5.68
CA LEU A 122 11.65 -20.12 -6.29
C LEU A 122 12.19 -18.81 -5.70
N LEU A 123 11.33 -17.82 -5.57
CA LEU A 123 11.67 -16.54 -4.96
C LEU A 123 12.19 -16.70 -3.52
N LEU A 124 11.50 -17.49 -2.69
CA LEU A 124 11.95 -17.74 -1.32
C LEU A 124 13.33 -18.38 -1.31
N GLY A 125 13.59 -19.30 -2.24
CA GLY A 125 14.92 -19.88 -2.46
C GLY A 125 15.98 -18.82 -2.82
N ILE A 126 15.65 -17.90 -3.74
CA ILE A 126 16.55 -16.81 -4.14
C ILE A 126 16.87 -15.87 -2.96
N GLU A 127 15.86 -15.49 -2.18
CA GLU A 127 16.05 -14.64 -0.99
C GLU A 127 16.89 -15.38 0.09
N ALA A 128 16.63 -16.67 0.30
CA ALA A 128 17.40 -17.49 1.24
C ALA A 128 18.88 -17.61 0.83
N ILE A 129 19.16 -17.85 -0.45
CA ILE A 129 20.53 -17.89 -0.99
C ILE A 129 21.21 -16.53 -0.84
N SER A 130 20.50 -15.45 -1.16
CA SER A 130 21.00 -14.06 -1.05
C SER A 130 21.31 -13.64 0.39
N SER A 131 20.67 -14.26 1.39
CA SER A 131 20.97 -14.02 2.80
C SER A 131 22.27 -14.69 3.28
N LYS A 132 22.77 -15.71 2.55
CA LYS A 132 23.90 -16.56 2.97
C LYS A 132 25.20 -16.34 2.18
N LEU A 133 25.13 -15.71 1.00
CA LEU A 133 26.28 -15.46 0.13
C LEU A 133 27.09 -14.21 0.57
N LEU A 134 28.37 -14.18 0.19
CA LEU A 134 29.31 -13.07 0.46
C LEU A 134 29.00 -11.83 -0.42
N GLU A 135 29.37 -10.63 0.04
CA GLU A 135 28.86 -9.34 -0.45
C GLU A 135 28.98 -9.08 -1.98
N GLU A 136 29.94 -9.69 -2.68
CA GLU A 136 30.22 -9.40 -4.09
C GLU A 136 29.25 -10.07 -5.08
N ASP A 137 28.68 -11.25 -4.77
CA ASP A 137 27.74 -11.98 -5.64
C ASP A 137 26.25 -11.67 -5.34
N VAL A 138 25.97 -10.96 -4.23
CA VAL A 138 24.63 -10.71 -3.69
C VAL A 138 24.00 -9.40 -4.21
N ALA A 139 24.77 -8.62 -4.98
CA ALA A 139 24.39 -7.28 -5.42
C ALA A 139 23.08 -7.25 -6.22
N VAL A 140 22.78 -8.28 -7.02
CA VAL A 140 21.59 -8.28 -7.91
C VAL A 140 20.28 -8.41 -7.13
N VAL A 141 20.18 -9.32 -6.16
CA VAL A 141 18.91 -9.54 -5.43
C VAL A 141 18.68 -8.48 -4.34
N ARG A 142 19.76 -7.97 -3.74
CA ARG A 142 19.69 -6.85 -2.78
C ARG A 142 19.49 -5.50 -3.44
N SER A 143 19.90 -5.32 -4.70
CA SER A 143 19.66 -4.06 -5.44
C SER A 143 18.21 -3.87 -5.88
N ILE A 144 17.38 -4.92 -5.84
CA ILE A 144 15.98 -4.80 -6.22
C ILE A 144 15.20 -4.02 -5.14
N PRO A 145 14.50 -2.94 -5.51
CA PRO A 145 13.73 -2.15 -4.56
C PRO A 145 12.66 -2.97 -3.84
N LEU A 146 12.49 -2.70 -2.55
CA LEU A 146 11.48 -3.35 -1.72
C LEU A 146 10.05 -3.11 -2.25
N THR A 147 9.81 -1.97 -2.91
CA THR A 147 8.56 -1.65 -3.61
C THR A 147 8.15 -2.76 -4.58
N TRP A 148 9.08 -3.25 -5.40
CA TRP A 148 8.82 -4.32 -6.37
C TRP A 148 8.54 -5.67 -5.70
N LYS A 149 9.30 -5.97 -4.63
CA LYS A 149 9.12 -7.20 -3.84
C LYS A 149 7.77 -7.25 -3.12
N LEU A 150 7.27 -6.12 -2.64
CA LEU A 150 5.94 -6.03 -2.02
C LEU A 150 4.83 -6.05 -3.07
N HIS A 151 5.04 -5.40 -4.22
CA HIS A 151 4.07 -5.41 -5.31
C HIS A 151 3.81 -6.82 -5.83
N SER A 152 4.84 -7.64 -5.98
CA SER A 152 4.68 -9.00 -6.48
C SER A 152 3.84 -9.91 -5.59
N LEU A 153 4.01 -9.82 -4.27
CA LEU A 153 3.16 -10.52 -3.31
C LEU A 153 1.69 -10.12 -3.50
N SER A 154 1.42 -8.83 -3.72
CA SER A 154 0.06 -8.34 -3.99
C SER A 154 -0.50 -8.83 -5.32
N VAL A 155 0.32 -8.94 -6.37
CA VAL A 155 -0.10 -9.52 -7.67
C VAL A 155 -0.47 -10.99 -7.53
N ALA A 156 0.26 -11.75 -6.69
CA ALA A 156 -0.07 -13.13 -6.41
C ALA A 156 -1.47 -13.26 -5.78
N LEU A 157 -1.81 -12.39 -4.82
CA LEU A 157 -3.12 -12.39 -4.16
C LEU A 157 -4.30 -12.00 -5.07
N LEU A 158 -4.07 -11.20 -6.12
CA LEU A 158 -5.10 -10.86 -7.11
C LEU A 158 -5.58 -12.07 -7.94
N ARG A 159 -4.82 -13.17 -7.99
CA ARG A 159 -5.23 -14.38 -8.71
C ARG A 159 -6.25 -15.22 -7.96
N GLY A 160 -6.44 -14.94 -6.67
CA GLY A 160 -7.41 -15.61 -5.82
C GLY A 160 -6.79 -16.28 -4.61
N MET A 161 -7.66 -16.87 -3.78
CA MET A 161 -7.29 -17.44 -2.48
C MET A 161 -6.53 -18.77 -2.57
N GLY A 162 -6.42 -19.40 -3.75
CA GLY A 162 -5.80 -20.73 -3.91
C GLY A 162 -4.33 -20.81 -3.46
N ILE A 163 -3.63 -19.69 -3.32
CA ILE A 163 -2.29 -19.60 -2.73
C ILE A 163 -2.34 -19.74 -1.21
N LEU A 164 -3.33 -19.10 -0.58
CA LEU A 164 -3.48 -19.04 0.87
C LEU A 164 -4.28 -20.23 1.44
N GLU A 165 -5.03 -20.94 0.59
CA GLU A 165 -5.75 -22.18 0.92
C GLU A 165 -4.81 -23.39 1.02
N ASP A 166 -3.73 -23.41 0.23
CA ASP A 166 -2.71 -24.46 0.29
C ASP A 166 -1.71 -24.16 1.41
N GLU A 167 -1.61 -25.06 2.39
CA GLU A 167 -0.81 -24.86 3.61
C GLU A 167 0.67 -24.54 3.30
N ARG A 168 1.28 -25.24 2.35
CA ARG A 168 2.68 -25.02 1.99
C ARG A 168 2.90 -23.69 1.29
N SER A 169 2.04 -23.35 0.34
CA SER A 169 2.11 -22.07 -0.37
C SER A 169 1.83 -20.90 0.56
N ARG A 170 0.94 -21.10 1.54
CA ARG A 170 0.66 -20.15 2.62
C ARG A 170 1.89 -19.89 3.48
N GLU A 171 2.59 -20.94 3.92
CA GLU A 171 3.85 -20.82 4.68
C GLU A 171 4.94 -20.07 3.89
N VAL A 172 5.08 -20.38 2.60
CA VAL A 172 6.04 -19.69 1.71
C VAL A 172 5.69 -18.21 1.60
N PHE A 173 4.42 -17.88 1.39
CA PHE A 173 3.95 -16.50 1.31
C PHE A 173 4.21 -15.75 2.62
N GLU A 174 3.87 -16.35 3.77
CA GLU A 174 4.08 -15.74 5.08
C GLU A 174 5.58 -15.52 5.37
N ALA A 175 6.44 -16.47 5.01
CA ALA A 175 7.89 -16.32 5.15
C ALA A 175 8.44 -15.16 4.32
N LEU A 176 8.01 -15.05 3.05
CA LEU A 176 8.39 -13.93 2.17
C LEU A 176 7.91 -12.58 2.71
N GLN A 177 6.66 -12.55 3.16
CA GLN A 177 6.04 -11.37 3.75
C GLN A 177 6.83 -10.91 5.00
N GLY A 178 7.22 -11.85 5.86
CA GLY A 178 8.08 -11.60 7.02
C GLY A 178 9.46 -11.05 6.66
N LEU A 179 10.13 -11.64 5.67
CA LEU A 179 11.44 -11.17 5.19
C LEU A 179 11.38 -9.73 4.67
N TYR A 180 10.37 -9.43 3.85
CA TYR A 180 10.21 -8.10 3.25
C TYR A 180 9.86 -7.03 4.28
N CYS A 181 9.11 -7.38 5.31
CA CYS A 181 8.78 -6.44 6.37
C CYS A 181 9.92 -6.23 7.36
N GLN A 182 10.76 -7.23 7.61
CA GLN A 182 12.03 -7.01 8.33
C GLN A 182 12.91 -6.01 7.59
N ASN A 183 13.04 -6.15 6.27
CA ASN A 183 13.76 -5.17 5.45
C ASN A 183 13.12 -3.77 5.52
N LEU A 184 11.78 -3.70 5.54
CA LEU A 184 11.06 -2.42 5.68
C LEU A 184 11.40 -1.75 7.02
N ASP A 185 11.37 -2.50 8.11
CA ASP A 185 11.72 -2.02 9.45
C ASP A 185 13.18 -1.57 9.50
N GLU A 186 14.11 -2.33 8.95
CA GLU A 186 15.53 -1.97 8.88
C GLU A 186 15.77 -0.66 8.14
N ILE A 187 15.12 -0.48 6.98
CA ILE A 187 15.17 0.76 6.21
C ILE A 187 14.59 1.92 7.02
N TRP A 188 13.48 1.69 7.73
CA TRP A 188 12.82 2.69 8.57
C TRP A 188 13.69 3.12 9.76
N PHE A 189 14.21 2.17 10.55
CA PHE A 189 15.06 2.45 11.70
C PHE A 189 16.43 3.01 11.28
N GLY A 190 16.99 2.52 10.18
CA GLY A 190 18.22 3.03 9.59
C GLY A 190 18.08 4.47 9.11
N GLY A 191 16.95 4.79 8.46
CA GLY A 191 16.58 6.14 8.04
C GLY A 191 16.44 7.10 9.22
N ASN A 192 15.71 6.70 10.28
CA ASN A 192 15.49 7.54 11.46
C ASN A 192 16.77 7.80 12.27
N ARG A 193 17.73 6.85 12.34
CA ARG A 193 19.05 7.12 12.95
C ARG A 193 19.84 8.18 12.19
N ALA A 194 19.77 8.19 10.85
CA ALA A 194 20.43 9.21 10.04
C ALA A 194 19.76 10.60 10.18
N THR A 195 18.46 10.66 10.42
CA THR A 195 17.72 11.91 10.65
C THR A 195 18.03 12.53 12.02
N ILE A 196 18.25 11.73 13.06
CA ILE A 196 18.64 12.23 14.40
C ILE A 196 20.05 12.84 14.39
N CYS A 197 20.97 12.33 13.56
CA CYS A 197 22.33 12.89 13.43
C CYS A 197 22.44 14.16 12.58
N LYS A 198 21.43 14.51 11.77
CA LYS A 198 21.49 15.68 10.85
C LYS A 198 20.76 16.93 11.34
N VAL A 199 20.34 16.98 12.61
CA VAL A 199 19.73 18.18 13.21
C VAL A 199 20.78 19.27 13.54
N GLN A 200 22.06 19.03 13.28
CA GLN A 200 23.09 20.07 13.31
C GLN A 200 23.75 20.17 11.93
N THR A 201 23.76 21.40 11.39
CA THR A 201 24.44 21.86 10.15
C THR A 201 23.81 21.55 8.77
N SER A 202 22.94 22.49 8.35
CA SER A 202 22.88 23.17 7.03
C SER A 202 21.49 23.15 6.35
N PRO A 203 21.02 24.29 5.81
CA PRO A 203 19.79 24.37 5.04
C PRO A 203 20.08 24.16 3.54
N GLY A 204 19.76 22.97 3.04
CA GLY A 204 19.71 22.65 1.60
C GLY A 204 18.32 22.12 1.22
N PRO A 205 17.90 22.21 -0.05
CA PRO A 205 16.51 21.98 -0.44
C PRO A 205 16.13 20.50 -0.33
N ASP A 206 15.17 20.21 0.55
CA ASP A 206 14.17 19.15 0.50
C ASP A 206 14.56 17.80 -0.13
N LYS A 207 15.53 17.10 0.49
CA LYS A 207 15.80 15.68 0.22
C LYS A 207 15.89 14.85 1.50
N CYS A 208 14.82 14.84 2.30
CA CYS A 208 14.52 13.77 3.26
C CYS A 208 13.13 14.02 3.86
N ARG A 209 12.07 13.38 3.37
CA ARG A 209 10.78 13.26 4.11
C ARG A 209 9.68 12.39 3.50
N PHE A 210 9.79 11.97 2.24
CA PHE A 210 8.74 11.18 1.58
C PHE A 210 9.16 9.73 1.34
N GLY A 211 8.18 8.84 1.55
CA GLY A 211 8.32 7.41 1.79
C GLY A 211 9.27 6.64 0.86
N CYS A 212 9.99 5.68 1.46
CA CYS A 212 10.88 4.78 0.73
C CYS A 212 10.15 3.86 -0.26
N LEU A 213 8.85 3.60 -0.06
CA LEU A 213 8.06 2.72 -0.91
C LEU A 213 7.27 3.53 -1.94
N ARG A 214 7.83 3.59 -3.15
CA ARG A 214 7.39 4.48 -4.22
C ARG A 214 6.60 3.74 -5.28
N PHE A 215 5.46 3.16 -4.92
CA PHE A 215 4.68 2.34 -5.84
C PHE A 215 4.16 3.09 -7.08
N GLN A 216 3.72 4.34 -6.91
CA GLN A 216 3.20 5.16 -8.00
C GLN A 216 4.30 5.56 -8.99
N THR A 217 5.52 5.87 -8.50
CA THR A 217 6.61 6.30 -9.39
C THR A 217 7.51 5.18 -9.86
N GLU A 218 7.70 4.10 -9.08
CA GLU A 218 8.57 2.97 -9.44
C GLU A 218 7.83 1.86 -10.17
N ILE A 219 6.53 1.63 -9.89
CA ILE A 219 5.75 0.58 -10.57
C ILE A 219 4.95 1.19 -11.72
N HIS A 220 3.96 2.02 -11.41
CA HIS A 220 3.08 2.63 -12.41
C HIS A 220 2.23 3.77 -11.82
N GLU A 221 1.96 4.82 -12.59
CA GLU A 221 1.18 5.98 -12.12
C GLU A 221 -0.25 5.64 -11.64
N SER A 222 -0.83 4.56 -12.19
CA SER A 222 -2.16 4.06 -11.85
C SER A 222 -2.18 3.08 -10.68
N TYR A 223 -1.08 2.96 -9.94
CA TYR A 223 -1.00 2.07 -8.77
C TYR A 223 -2.14 2.25 -7.74
N PRO A 224 -2.65 3.47 -7.48
CA PRO A 224 -3.83 3.65 -6.63
C PRO A 224 -5.03 2.79 -7.05
N THR A 225 -5.33 2.70 -8.35
CA THR A 225 -6.43 1.88 -8.90
C THR A 225 -6.16 0.38 -8.76
N PHE A 226 -4.90 -0.03 -8.89
CA PHE A 226 -4.49 -1.40 -8.61
C PHE A 226 -4.80 -1.78 -7.15
N VAL A 227 -4.50 -0.89 -6.19
CA VAL A 227 -4.76 -1.14 -4.77
C VAL A 227 -6.25 -1.15 -4.46
N GLU A 228 -7.05 -0.30 -5.10
CA GLU A 228 -8.52 -0.37 -5.01
C GLU A 228 -9.04 -1.75 -5.42
N THR A 229 -8.58 -2.27 -6.56
CA THR A 229 -8.93 -3.62 -7.05
C THR A 229 -8.52 -4.71 -6.07
N LEU A 230 -7.32 -4.60 -5.49
CA LEU A 230 -6.81 -5.56 -4.50
C LEU A 230 -7.69 -5.58 -3.24
N VAL A 231 -8.11 -4.42 -2.75
CA VAL A 231 -8.98 -4.31 -1.57
C VAL A 231 -10.39 -4.84 -1.86
N GLU A 232 -10.92 -4.59 -3.06
CA GLU A 232 -12.21 -5.15 -3.49
C GLU A 232 -12.17 -6.67 -3.54
N GLN A 233 -11.09 -7.26 -4.07
CA GLN A 233 -10.89 -8.71 -4.05
C GLN A 233 -10.83 -9.23 -2.60
N PHE A 234 -10.05 -8.60 -1.73
CA PHE A 234 -10.02 -8.98 -0.31
C PHE A 234 -11.40 -8.97 0.33
N ALA A 235 -12.20 -7.93 0.09
CA ALA A 235 -13.56 -7.85 0.61
C ALA A 235 -14.48 -8.95 0.04
N ALA A 236 -14.27 -9.35 -1.21
CA ALA A 236 -15.12 -10.31 -1.91
C ALA A 236 -14.82 -11.78 -1.58
N ILE A 237 -13.54 -12.17 -1.51
CA ILE A 237 -13.15 -13.60 -1.49
C ILE A 237 -12.34 -14.03 -0.26
N SER A 238 -11.75 -13.10 0.49
CA SER A 238 -10.81 -13.46 1.56
C SER A 238 -11.49 -13.67 2.92
N TYR A 239 -12.71 -13.18 3.12
CA TYR A 239 -13.43 -13.22 4.40
C TYR A 239 -12.60 -12.69 5.61
N GLY A 240 -11.62 -11.82 5.37
CA GLY A 240 -10.72 -11.33 6.41
C GLY A 240 -9.55 -12.25 6.75
N ASP A 241 -9.01 -12.99 5.78
CA ASP A 241 -7.78 -13.77 5.97
C ASP A 241 -6.64 -12.87 6.47
N LEU A 242 -5.98 -13.30 7.54
CA LEU A 242 -4.95 -12.52 8.22
C LEU A 242 -3.74 -12.19 7.33
N ILE A 243 -3.28 -13.12 6.48
CA ILE A 243 -2.10 -12.94 5.64
C ILE A 243 -2.40 -11.96 4.50
N TYR A 244 -3.59 -12.07 3.92
CA TYR A 244 -4.08 -11.09 2.94
C TYR A 244 -4.23 -9.71 3.59
N ALA A 245 -4.89 -9.63 4.75
CA ALA A 245 -5.11 -8.39 5.46
C ALA A 245 -3.79 -7.70 5.85
N ARG A 246 -2.79 -8.48 6.26
CA ARG A 246 -1.41 -8.03 6.49
C ARG A 246 -0.78 -7.41 5.24
N GLN A 247 -1.00 -8.00 4.06
CA GLN A 247 -0.49 -7.44 2.80
C GLN A 247 -1.15 -6.10 2.47
N ILE A 248 -2.46 -5.97 2.68
CA ILE A 248 -3.17 -4.70 2.49
C ILE A 248 -2.68 -3.64 3.49
N ALA A 249 -2.44 -4.05 4.74
CA ALA A 249 -1.96 -3.17 5.79
C ALA A 249 -0.64 -2.47 5.40
N VAL A 250 0.25 -3.12 4.65
CA VAL A 250 1.50 -2.51 4.15
C VAL A 250 1.24 -1.17 3.45
N TYR A 251 0.16 -1.05 2.68
CA TYR A 251 -0.17 0.17 1.95
C TYR A 251 -0.64 1.32 2.84
N LEU A 252 -0.89 1.09 4.13
CA LEU A 252 -1.17 2.13 5.13
C LEU A 252 0.10 2.58 5.88
N HIS A 253 1.23 1.93 5.66
CA HIS A 253 2.51 2.25 6.31
C HIS A 253 2.99 3.66 5.92
N ARG A 254 3.64 4.37 6.85
CA ARG A 254 4.06 5.79 6.65
C ARG A 254 5.12 5.97 5.57
N GLN A 255 5.85 4.92 5.24
CA GLN A 255 6.80 4.90 4.12
C GLN A 255 6.16 4.72 2.74
N VAL A 256 4.84 4.55 2.63
CA VAL A 256 4.13 4.48 1.35
C VAL A 256 3.69 5.87 0.90
N GLU A 257 3.65 6.12 -0.39
CA GLU A 257 3.20 7.41 -0.95
C GLU A 257 1.78 7.81 -0.49
N PRO A 258 1.52 9.10 -0.16
CA PRO A 258 0.22 9.55 0.33
C PRO A 258 -0.96 9.21 -0.59
N SER A 259 -0.78 9.29 -1.91
CA SER A 259 -1.81 8.92 -2.91
C SER A 259 -2.26 7.46 -2.76
N VAL A 260 -1.30 6.55 -2.60
CA VAL A 260 -1.56 5.11 -2.43
C VAL A 260 -2.19 4.83 -1.06
N ARG A 261 -1.72 5.48 0.01
CA ARG A 261 -2.35 5.37 1.35
C ARG A 261 -3.81 5.84 1.33
N LEU A 262 -4.07 6.98 0.69
CA LEU A 262 -5.42 7.55 0.57
C LEU A 262 -6.35 6.62 -0.22
N ALA A 263 -5.89 6.07 -1.33
CA ALA A 263 -6.65 5.12 -2.14
C ALA A 263 -6.95 3.84 -1.35
N THR A 264 -5.95 3.29 -0.66
CA THR A 264 -6.11 2.13 0.22
C THR A 264 -7.17 2.38 1.29
N TRP A 265 -7.06 3.49 2.02
CA TRP A 265 -8.03 3.85 3.04
C TRP A 265 -9.44 4.03 2.47
N SER A 266 -9.55 4.72 1.34
CA SER A 266 -10.83 4.98 0.67
C SER A 266 -11.47 3.68 0.17
N ALA A 267 -10.69 2.77 -0.40
CA ALA A 267 -11.15 1.46 -0.83
C ALA A 267 -11.66 0.62 0.35
N LEU A 268 -10.89 0.55 1.44
CA LEU A 268 -11.29 -0.17 2.66
C LEU A 268 -12.58 0.39 3.27
N PHE A 269 -12.69 1.72 3.28
CA PHE A 269 -13.87 2.43 3.75
C PHE A 269 -15.09 2.14 2.87
N ASN A 270 -14.95 2.23 1.54
CA ASN A 270 -16.04 2.01 0.59
C ASN A 270 -16.50 0.54 0.59
N ALA A 271 -15.57 -0.40 0.67
CA ALA A 271 -15.85 -1.83 0.77
C ALA A 271 -16.36 -2.26 2.17
N ARG A 272 -16.34 -1.36 3.16
CA ARG A 272 -16.79 -1.61 4.55
C ARG A 272 -16.05 -2.75 5.24
N VAL A 273 -14.72 -2.77 5.08
CA VAL A 273 -13.84 -3.82 5.62
C VAL A 273 -12.72 -3.28 6.51
N LEU A 274 -12.84 -2.03 6.99
CA LEU A 274 -11.88 -1.43 7.92
C LEU A 274 -11.69 -2.29 9.18
N GLU A 275 -12.73 -3.00 9.60
CA GLU A 275 -12.72 -3.90 10.76
C GLU A 275 -12.09 -5.28 10.51
N LEU A 276 -11.75 -5.60 9.25
CA LEU A 276 -11.13 -6.89 8.87
C LEU A 276 -9.60 -6.82 8.83
N LEU A 277 -9.01 -5.63 8.93
CA LEU A 277 -7.55 -5.50 9.05
C LEU A 277 -7.04 -6.00 10.42
N PRO A 278 -5.79 -6.48 10.49
CA PRO A 278 -5.20 -7.01 11.71
C PRO A 278 -5.16 -5.96 12.83
N ARG A 279 -4.93 -6.44 14.06
CA ARG A 279 -4.53 -5.55 15.16
C ARG A 279 -3.15 -5.00 14.86
N LEU A 280 -2.82 -3.84 15.43
CA LEU A 280 -1.54 -3.18 15.14
C LEU A 280 -0.31 -4.05 15.48
N GLY A 281 -0.39 -4.89 16.53
CA GLY A 281 0.68 -5.84 16.87
C GLY A 281 0.75 -7.09 16.00
N ASP A 282 -0.32 -7.38 15.24
CA ASP A 282 -0.37 -8.51 14.29
C ASP A 282 -0.04 -8.07 12.85
N CYS A 283 0.26 -6.78 12.66
CA CYS A 283 0.81 -6.24 11.43
C CYS A 283 2.23 -6.76 11.19
N LEU A 284 2.69 -6.63 9.95
CA LEU A 284 3.99 -7.17 9.54
C LEU A 284 5.18 -6.31 9.96
N SER A 285 5.00 -5.00 9.89
CA SER A 285 5.98 -4.01 10.33
C SER A 285 5.62 -3.56 11.74
N LYS A 286 6.59 -3.00 12.47
CA LYS A 286 6.34 -2.51 13.83
C LYS A 286 5.30 -1.39 13.83
N ALA A 287 4.60 -1.25 14.95
CA ALA A 287 3.55 -0.27 15.16
C ALA A 287 3.99 1.16 14.78
N GLU A 288 5.23 1.54 15.10
CA GLU A 288 5.81 2.84 14.80
C GLU A 288 5.79 3.15 13.31
N GLY A 289 5.96 2.16 12.44
CA GLY A 289 5.96 2.33 11.00
C GLY A 289 4.62 2.79 10.41
N TYR A 290 3.52 2.56 11.13
CA TYR A 290 2.16 3.02 10.76
C TYR A 290 1.77 4.33 11.43
N LEU A 291 2.38 4.63 12.58
CA LEU A 291 2.01 5.77 13.42
C LEU A 291 2.94 6.97 13.22
N GLU A 292 4.23 6.76 12.92
CA GLU A 292 5.21 7.82 12.79
C GLU A 292 5.86 7.87 11.39
N PRO A 293 6.10 9.07 10.82
CA PRO A 293 5.65 10.37 11.32
C PRO A 293 4.13 10.52 11.23
N VAL A 294 3.58 11.37 12.10
CA VAL A 294 2.16 11.78 12.06
C VAL A 294 1.73 12.22 10.65
N GLU A 295 0.49 11.92 10.28
CA GLU A 295 -0.07 12.27 8.98
C GLU A 295 -0.15 13.79 8.75
N GLU A 296 0.30 14.20 7.57
CA GLU A 296 0.35 15.60 7.13
C GLU A 296 -0.53 15.88 5.91
N ASP A 297 -0.99 14.85 5.20
CA ASP A 297 -1.91 15.01 4.07
C ASP A 297 -3.35 15.27 4.56
N ASP A 298 -3.83 16.47 4.29
CA ASP A 298 -5.16 16.95 4.70
C ASP A 298 -6.30 16.03 4.20
N ARG A 299 -6.16 15.43 3.01
CA ARG A 299 -7.19 14.56 2.43
C ARG A 299 -7.30 13.25 3.20
N ILE A 300 -6.18 12.73 3.70
CA ILE A 300 -6.16 11.51 4.53
C ILE A 300 -6.77 11.80 5.90
N LEU A 301 -6.43 12.95 6.51
CA LEU A 301 -7.04 13.37 7.78
C LEU A 301 -8.57 13.54 7.66
N GLU A 302 -9.03 14.16 6.56
CA GLU A 302 -10.45 14.27 6.25
C GLU A 302 -11.10 12.88 6.04
N ALA A 303 -10.41 11.95 5.38
CA ALA A 303 -10.90 10.59 5.18
C ALA A 303 -11.01 9.81 6.51
N TYR A 304 -10.11 10.04 7.46
CA TYR A 304 -10.20 9.47 8.82
C TYR A 304 -11.43 9.99 9.56
N VAL A 305 -11.66 11.31 9.57
CA VAL A 305 -12.86 11.90 10.18
C VAL A 305 -14.14 11.44 9.48
N LYS A 306 -14.12 11.31 8.15
CA LYS A 306 -15.26 10.77 7.39
C LYS A 306 -15.62 9.36 7.83
N ALA A 307 -14.62 8.48 7.99
CA ALA A 307 -14.83 7.11 8.45
C ALA A 307 -15.34 7.06 9.91
N TRP A 308 -14.87 7.98 10.76
CA TRP A 308 -15.33 8.12 12.13
C TRP A 308 -16.80 8.55 12.21
N VAL A 309 -17.16 9.68 11.59
CA VAL A 309 -18.50 10.28 11.69
C VAL A 309 -19.58 9.42 11.01
N SER A 310 -19.20 8.62 10.01
CA SER A 310 -20.12 7.67 9.38
C SER A 310 -20.42 6.42 10.21
N GLY A 311 -19.66 6.16 11.28
CA GLY A 311 -19.76 4.93 12.08
C GLY A 311 -19.04 3.71 11.48
N SER A 312 -18.29 3.90 10.38
CA SER A 312 -17.52 2.79 9.77
C SER A 312 -16.35 2.33 10.66
N LEU A 313 -15.90 3.18 11.60
CA LEU A 313 -14.86 2.81 12.57
C LEU A 313 -15.40 2.12 13.84
N ASP A 314 -16.71 2.06 14.07
CA ASP A 314 -17.29 1.53 15.31
C ASP A 314 -16.92 0.06 15.50
N LYS A 315 -17.04 -0.73 14.42
CA LYS A 315 -16.65 -2.14 14.40
C LYS A 315 -15.13 -2.30 14.47
N ALA A 316 -14.38 -1.42 13.81
CA ALA A 316 -12.92 -1.44 13.85
C ALA A 316 -12.42 -1.19 15.29
N ALA A 317 -13.02 -0.24 16.01
CA ALA A 317 -12.76 0.04 17.41
C ALA A 317 -13.10 -1.17 18.29
N ALA A 318 -14.30 -1.76 18.11
CA ALA A 318 -14.73 -2.93 18.88
C ALA A 318 -13.83 -4.16 18.68
N ARG A 319 -13.27 -4.35 17.48
CA ARG A 319 -12.38 -5.48 17.16
C ARG A 319 -10.91 -5.21 17.43
N GLY A 320 -10.54 -3.96 17.73
CA GLY A 320 -9.14 -3.54 17.90
C GLY A 320 -8.35 -3.53 16.60
N SER A 321 -9.02 -3.29 15.46
CA SER A 321 -8.36 -3.19 14.15
C SER A 321 -7.38 -2.02 14.11
N MET A 322 -6.25 -2.19 13.42
CA MET A 322 -5.24 -1.15 13.21
C MET A 322 -5.83 0.12 12.60
N THR A 323 -6.90 0.04 11.81
CA THR A 323 -7.50 1.20 11.14
C THR A 323 -8.05 2.20 12.15
N TYR A 324 -8.65 1.71 13.23
CA TYR A 324 -9.10 2.57 14.33
C TYR A 324 -7.90 3.23 15.04
N ILE A 325 -6.85 2.46 15.33
CA ILE A 325 -5.65 2.98 16.02
C ILE A 325 -4.92 4.02 15.16
N ILE A 326 -4.77 3.80 13.86
CA ILE A 326 -4.19 4.74 12.91
C ILE A 326 -5.01 6.04 12.89
N ALA A 327 -6.33 5.96 12.70
CA ALA A 327 -7.18 7.14 12.70
C ALA A 327 -7.10 7.89 14.04
N LEU A 328 -7.19 7.16 15.15
CA LEU A 328 -7.09 7.70 16.51
C LEU A 328 -5.77 8.45 16.73
N HIS A 329 -4.64 7.81 16.38
CA HIS A 329 -3.32 8.40 16.54
C HIS A 329 -3.17 9.67 15.71
N HIS A 330 -3.44 9.59 14.41
CA HIS A 330 -3.19 10.71 13.50
C HIS A 330 -4.14 11.87 13.77
N LEU A 331 -5.41 11.59 14.07
CA LEU A 331 -6.36 12.64 14.43
C LEU A 331 -6.04 13.28 15.78
N SER A 332 -5.70 12.49 16.81
CA SER A 332 -5.32 13.06 18.11
C SER A 332 -4.06 13.92 17.97
N SER A 333 -3.02 13.37 17.34
CA SER A 333 -1.76 14.08 17.08
C SER A 333 -1.96 15.35 16.24
N PHE A 334 -2.85 15.33 15.24
CA PHE A 334 -3.15 16.52 14.45
C PHE A 334 -3.97 17.54 15.23
N MET A 335 -5.03 17.12 15.93
CA MET A 335 -5.96 18.03 16.60
C MET A 335 -5.35 18.76 17.79
N PHE A 336 -4.44 18.11 18.50
CA PHE A 336 -3.85 18.64 19.73
C PHE A 336 -2.44 19.23 19.53
N LYS A 337 -1.99 19.37 18.27
CA LYS A 337 -0.82 20.17 17.93
C LYS A 337 -1.20 21.64 17.72
N ASN A 338 -0.26 22.53 18.03
CA ASN A 338 -0.41 23.96 17.74
C ASN A 338 -0.19 24.19 16.25
N HIS A 339 -1.22 24.69 15.57
CA HIS A 339 -1.19 25.03 14.14
C HIS A 339 -1.45 26.51 13.93
N GLY A 340 -0.81 27.09 12.91
CA GLY A 340 -1.13 28.41 12.38
C GLY A 340 -1.77 28.32 10.99
N GLY A 341 -2.35 29.43 10.51
CA GLY A 341 -2.82 29.57 9.13
C GLY A 341 -3.92 28.58 8.72
N GLU A 342 -3.83 28.02 7.51
CA GLU A 342 -4.85 27.14 6.93
C GLU A 342 -5.04 25.83 7.73
N ARG A 343 -3.97 25.29 8.31
CA ARG A 343 -4.05 24.07 9.15
C ARG A 343 -4.88 24.29 10.41
N LEU A 344 -4.95 25.51 10.94
CA LEU A 344 -5.84 25.87 12.04
C LEU A 344 -7.31 25.75 11.63
N LEU A 345 -7.66 26.20 10.41
CA LEU A 345 -9.02 26.10 9.88
C LEU A 345 -9.43 24.63 9.69
N LEU A 346 -8.52 23.81 9.14
CA LEU A 346 -8.75 22.38 9.01
C LEU A 346 -8.94 21.71 10.37
N ARG A 347 -8.04 21.96 11.35
CA ARG A 347 -8.16 21.48 12.73
C ARG A 347 -9.54 21.79 13.30
N ASN A 348 -9.98 23.05 13.20
CA ASN A 348 -11.26 23.48 13.74
C ASN A 348 -12.44 22.81 13.01
N LYS A 349 -12.38 22.67 11.68
CA LYS A 349 -13.39 21.95 10.88
C LYS A 349 -13.51 20.49 11.33
N LEU A 350 -12.39 19.77 11.45
CA LEU A 350 -12.36 18.37 11.87
C LEU A 350 -12.88 18.20 13.30
N ALA A 351 -12.42 19.04 14.24
CA ALA A 351 -12.86 19.02 15.64
C ALA A 351 -14.37 19.24 15.77
N LYS A 352 -14.93 20.25 15.08
CA LYS A 352 -16.37 20.51 15.07
C LYS A 352 -17.17 19.32 14.51
N SER A 353 -16.64 18.63 13.49
CA SER A 353 -17.28 17.45 12.91
C SER A 353 -17.42 16.31 13.92
N LEU A 354 -16.33 16.00 14.63
CA LEU A 354 -16.31 14.95 15.67
C LEU A 354 -17.20 15.32 16.87
N LEU A 355 -17.18 16.57 17.31
CA LEU A 355 -18.05 17.03 18.41
C LEU A 355 -19.54 16.93 18.04
N ARG A 356 -19.91 17.26 16.80
CA ARG A 356 -21.29 17.10 16.32
C ARG A 356 -21.71 15.64 16.27
N ASP A 357 -20.82 14.74 15.88
CA ASP A 357 -21.07 13.31 15.84
C ASP A 357 -21.28 12.73 17.26
N TYR A 358 -20.40 13.04 18.21
CA TYR A 358 -20.57 12.69 19.62
C TYR A 358 -21.87 13.23 20.22
N SER A 359 -22.24 14.48 19.91
CA SER A 359 -23.50 15.06 20.37
C SER A 359 -24.72 14.23 19.94
N ARG A 360 -24.66 13.60 18.76
CA ARG A 360 -25.74 12.80 18.19
C ARG A 360 -25.70 11.33 18.61
N LYS A 361 -24.52 10.76 18.84
CA LYS A 361 -24.31 9.34 19.12
C LYS A 361 -23.59 9.14 20.46
N GLN A 362 -24.34 8.78 21.49
CA GLN A 362 -23.76 8.51 22.83
C GLN A 362 -22.74 7.36 22.80
N LEU A 363 -22.87 6.39 21.90
CA LEU A 363 -21.90 5.30 21.75
C LEU A 363 -20.49 5.78 21.37
N HIS A 364 -20.37 6.97 20.77
CA HIS A 364 -19.09 7.56 20.38
C HIS A 364 -18.43 8.33 21.53
N GLU A 365 -19.03 8.35 22.72
CA GLU A 365 -18.43 8.92 23.92
C GLU A 365 -17.07 8.29 24.22
N ARG A 366 -17.01 6.96 24.21
CA ARG A 366 -15.77 6.22 24.48
C ARG A 366 -14.69 6.57 23.46
N MET A 367 -15.02 6.57 22.17
CA MET A 367 -14.05 6.88 21.13
C MET A 367 -13.55 8.33 21.23
N MET A 368 -14.40 9.28 21.64
CA MET A 368 -13.97 10.67 21.88
C MET A 368 -13.09 10.81 23.11
N LEU A 369 -13.37 10.06 24.19
CA LEU A 369 -12.50 10.00 25.36
C LEU A 369 -11.15 9.40 24.99
N ASP A 370 -11.14 8.31 24.22
CA ASP A 370 -9.92 7.70 23.71
C ASP A 370 -9.11 8.73 22.91
N LEU A 371 -9.74 9.52 22.02
CA LEU A 371 -9.06 10.58 21.24
C LEU A 371 -8.35 11.61 22.11
N ILE A 372 -9.02 12.07 23.17
CA ILE A 372 -8.49 13.10 24.08
C ILE A 372 -7.42 12.54 25.01
N GLN A 373 -7.59 11.31 25.48
CA GLN A 373 -6.63 10.65 26.35
C GLN A 373 -5.45 10.05 25.58
N TYR A 374 -5.56 9.94 24.26
CA TYR A 374 -4.56 9.26 23.44
C TYR A 374 -3.18 9.88 23.59
N ASN A 375 -2.28 9.13 24.22
CA ASN A 375 -0.88 9.48 24.39
C ASN A 375 -0.06 8.33 23.81
N TYR A 376 0.32 8.45 22.54
CA TYR A 376 1.32 7.55 21.98
C TYR A 376 2.69 7.99 22.49
N SER A 377 3.29 7.19 23.37
CA SER A 377 4.69 7.36 23.76
C SER A 377 5.45 6.07 23.43
N PRO A 378 6.45 6.12 22.54
CA PRO A 378 7.25 4.94 22.20
C PRO A 378 8.16 4.46 23.36
N ALA A 379 8.13 5.11 24.53
CA ALA A 379 9.09 4.88 25.62
C ALA A 379 8.47 4.56 27.00
N VAL A 380 7.14 4.38 27.12
CA VAL A 380 6.49 4.16 28.43
C VAL A 380 6.21 2.68 28.66
N GLU A 381 7.29 1.89 28.75
CA GLU A 381 7.30 0.68 29.58
C GLU A 381 8.00 0.92 30.93
N MET A 382 8.68 2.04 31.14
CA MET A 382 9.33 2.35 32.42
C MET A 382 9.34 3.85 32.72
N CYS A 383 8.40 4.33 33.54
CA CYS A 383 8.65 5.27 34.64
C CYS A 383 7.31 5.71 35.28
N GLU A 384 6.83 4.97 36.27
CA GLU A 384 5.72 5.38 37.13
C GLU A 384 6.27 6.04 38.40
N ARG A 385 5.98 7.34 38.58
CA ARG A 385 5.59 7.90 39.90
C ARG A 385 5.26 9.41 39.97
N ASN A 386 5.55 10.22 38.94
CA ASN A 386 5.29 11.69 38.99
C ASN A 386 4.27 12.18 37.92
N THR A 387 3.48 11.27 37.35
CA THR A 387 2.77 11.44 36.06
C THR A 387 1.37 12.05 36.15
N THR A 388 0.70 12.02 37.29
CA THR A 388 -0.73 12.38 37.39
C THR A 388 -1.01 13.86 37.21
N GLN A 389 -0.21 14.76 37.78
CA GLN A 389 -0.44 16.21 37.65
C GLN A 389 -0.14 16.70 36.22
N LEU A 390 0.97 16.26 35.64
CA LEU A 390 1.36 16.57 34.25
C LEU A 390 0.35 16.04 33.22
N GLN A 391 -0.23 14.86 33.47
CA GLN A 391 -1.29 14.31 32.63
C GLN A 391 -2.57 15.15 32.70
N MET A 392 -2.95 15.62 33.89
CA MET A 392 -4.12 16.48 34.06
C MET A 392 -3.94 17.83 33.37
N ASP A 393 -2.76 18.44 33.48
CA ASP A 393 -2.44 19.70 32.80
C ASP A 393 -2.47 19.55 31.27
N HIS A 394 -1.96 18.42 30.75
CA HIS A 394 -2.01 18.11 29.32
C HIS A 394 -3.44 17.85 28.81
N LEU A 395 -4.27 17.14 29.58
CA LEU A 395 -5.68 16.94 29.24
C LEU A 395 -6.45 18.27 29.25
N GLU A 396 -6.17 19.15 30.22
CA GLU A 396 -6.75 20.48 30.29
C GLU A 396 -6.41 21.30 29.04
N GLN A 397 -5.14 21.29 28.62
CA GLN A 397 -4.70 21.94 27.38
C GLN A 397 -5.47 21.40 26.15
N ARG A 398 -5.68 20.09 26.05
CA ARG A 398 -6.46 19.48 24.96
C ARG A 398 -7.92 19.95 24.97
N PHE A 399 -8.54 20.11 26.13
CA PHE A 399 -9.89 20.68 26.22
C PHE A 399 -9.94 22.16 25.81
N GLU A 400 -8.93 22.96 26.15
CA GLU A 400 -8.85 24.35 25.70
C GLU A 400 -8.73 24.44 24.17
N LEU A 401 -7.91 23.60 23.54
CA LEU A 401 -7.83 23.53 22.08
C LEU A 401 -9.17 23.15 21.42
N LEU A 402 -9.96 22.27 22.05
CA LEU A 402 -11.32 21.96 21.57
C LEU A 402 -12.29 23.13 21.75
N LYS A 403 -12.19 23.89 22.85
CA LYS A 403 -13.00 25.10 23.04
C LYS A 403 -12.66 26.17 22.02
N GLU A 404 -11.38 26.40 21.76
CA GLU A 404 -10.92 27.30 20.70
C GLU A 404 -11.49 26.87 19.34
N ALA A 405 -11.41 25.57 19.03
CA ALA A 405 -11.96 25.02 17.81
C ALA A 405 -13.47 25.20 17.66
N CYS A 406 -14.22 25.43 18.75
CA CYS A 406 -15.65 25.72 18.68
C CYS A 406 -15.96 27.14 18.18
N GLU A 407 -14.98 28.07 18.18
CA GLU A 407 -15.13 29.46 17.71
C GLU A 407 -16.39 30.16 18.29
N GLY A 408 -16.66 29.95 19.58
CA GLY A 408 -17.80 30.57 20.28
C GLY A 408 -19.16 29.92 20.04
N ASN A 409 -19.24 28.79 19.33
CA ASN A 409 -20.50 28.06 19.15
C ASN A 409 -21.00 27.46 20.49
N SER A 410 -22.06 28.05 21.06
CA SER A 410 -22.60 27.67 22.38
C SER A 410 -23.05 26.21 22.47
N GLN A 411 -23.61 25.65 21.40
CA GLN A 411 -24.00 24.24 21.37
C GLN A 411 -22.78 23.33 21.49
N LEU A 412 -21.73 23.58 20.70
CA LEU A 412 -20.51 22.77 20.75
C LEU A 412 -19.74 22.95 22.07
N LEU A 413 -19.74 24.16 22.63
CA LEU A 413 -19.13 24.42 23.95
C LEU A 413 -19.83 23.62 25.06
N SER A 414 -21.16 23.48 25.00
CA SER A 414 -21.89 22.63 25.95
C SER A 414 -21.53 21.14 25.82
N VAL A 415 -21.26 20.69 24.59
CA VAL A 415 -20.83 19.32 24.29
C VAL A 415 -19.42 19.06 24.85
N VAL A 416 -18.50 20.02 24.70
CA VAL A 416 -17.16 19.94 25.29
C VAL A 416 -17.24 19.90 26.82
N ALA A 417 -18.10 20.71 27.43
CA ALA A 417 -18.32 20.70 28.88
C ALA A 417 -18.86 19.34 29.37
N LYS A 418 -19.81 18.75 28.65
CA LYS A 418 -20.33 17.41 28.93
C LYS A 418 -19.21 16.36 28.86
N LEU A 419 -18.43 16.35 27.78
CA LEU A 419 -17.33 15.40 27.59
C LEU A 419 -16.28 15.52 28.71
N ARG A 420 -15.97 16.74 29.14
CA ARG A 420 -15.09 17.00 30.28
C ARG A 420 -15.66 16.47 31.60
N SER A 421 -16.98 16.55 31.80
CA SER A 421 -17.62 15.98 32.99
C SER A 421 -17.58 14.44 32.98
N SER A 422 -17.79 13.81 31.82
CA SER A 422 -17.69 12.36 31.66
C SER A 422 -16.28 11.85 31.98
N LEU A 423 -15.24 12.57 31.55
CA LEU A 423 -13.85 12.22 31.87
C LEU A 423 -13.55 12.25 33.37
N LYS A 424 -14.17 13.17 34.13
CA LYS A 424 -13.97 13.27 35.59
C LYS A 424 -14.75 12.20 36.37
N ALA A 425 -15.69 11.53 35.73
CA ALA A 425 -16.52 10.48 36.32
C ALA A 425 -15.95 9.07 36.12
N VAL A 426 -14.99 8.92 35.20
CA VAL A 426 -14.16 7.72 34.98
C VAL A 426 -12.93 7.82 35.87
#